data_AF-A0A1M5C7S4-F1
#
_entry.id   AF-A0A1M5C7S4-F1
#
_cell.length_a   1.000
_cell.length_b   1.000
_cell.length_c   1.000
_cell.angle_alpha   90.00
_cell.angle_beta   90.00
_cell.angle_gamma   90.00
#
_symmetry.space_group_name_H-M   'P 1'
#
loop_
_entity.id
_entity.type
_entity.pdbx_description
1 polymer ?
#
loop_
_entity_poly.entity_id
_entity_poly.type
_entity_poly.pdbx_seq_one_letter_code
_entity_poly.pdbx_strand_id
1 'polypeptide(L)'
;MDDLEKTLELKRTNLKKLIQNADKAIRREMLKYEEAELYIRLQSECFNLYPVVVKALSLQITNDRKREVFCSILNGHKLKDVAAAHGMSPEQAGQEFNRAVWNLNKKVNNGAFTAKESVNIQLLHERNMLKNKVLDYDRQYHQLELENKKLSDQVNILLKEKKRYTKYKLEIMHETEQVVQEQATKKHIEKQESPKHTSIIMRCVQWLKKVYFQL
;
A
#
# COMPACT_ATOMS: atom_id res chain seq x y z
N MET A 1 83.38 -30.67 -28.00
CA MET A 1 82.65 -29.73 -27.12
C MET A 1 81.16 -29.67 -27.47
N ASP A 2 80.82 -29.66 -28.77
CA ASP A 2 79.45 -29.45 -29.29
C ASP A 2 78.41 -30.54 -28.94
N ASP A 3 78.83 -31.80 -28.75
CA ASP A 3 77.91 -32.93 -28.51
C ASP A 3 77.47 -33.04 -27.03
N LEU A 4 78.34 -32.63 -26.11
CA LEU A 4 78.03 -32.57 -24.68
C LEU A 4 77.04 -31.44 -24.37
N GLU A 5 77.20 -30.30 -25.06
CA GLU A 5 76.31 -29.13 -24.94
C GLU A 5 74.88 -29.48 -25.41
N LYS A 6 74.75 -30.09 -26.59
CA LYS A 6 73.47 -30.59 -27.13
C LYS A 6 72.81 -31.62 -26.20
N THR A 7 73.60 -32.52 -25.61
CA THR A 7 73.09 -33.51 -24.66
C THR A 7 72.59 -32.86 -23.37
N LEU A 8 73.29 -31.84 -22.86
CA LEU A 8 72.87 -31.10 -21.67
C LEU A 8 71.62 -30.26 -21.93
N GLU A 9 71.50 -29.66 -23.11
CA GLU A 9 70.37 -28.85 -23.53
C GLU A 9 69.10 -29.70 -23.73
N LEU A 10 69.25 -30.91 -24.29
CA LEU A 10 68.19 -31.90 -24.38
C LEU A 10 67.73 -32.35 -22.99
N LYS A 11 68.67 -32.63 -22.06
CA LYS A 11 68.35 -32.99 -20.67
C LYS A 11 67.60 -31.87 -19.95
N ARG A 12 68.03 -30.60 -20.10
CA ARG A 12 67.33 -29.43 -19.54
C ARG A 12 65.91 -29.30 -20.10
N THR A 13 65.73 -29.52 -21.40
CA THR A 13 64.43 -29.46 -22.07
C THR A 13 63.48 -30.56 -21.58
N ASN A 14 63.98 -31.79 -21.43
CA ASN A 14 63.21 -32.91 -20.89
C ASN A 14 62.82 -32.70 -19.43
N LEU A 15 63.72 -32.16 -18.61
CA LEU A 15 63.42 -31.82 -17.22
C LEU A 15 62.30 -30.77 -17.13
N LYS A 16 62.35 -29.74 -17.98
CA LYS A 16 61.34 -28.68 -18.03
C LYS A 16 59.95 -29.23 -18.42
N LYS A 17 59.89 -30.17 -19.37
CA LYS A 17 58.64 -30.86 -19.75
C LYS A 17 58.09 -31.73 -18.62
N LEU A 18 58.95 -32.44 -17.90
CA LEU A 18 58.55 -33.25 -16.74
C LEU A 18 57.93 -32.37 -15.63
N ILE A 19 58.55 -31.24 -15.32
CA ILE A 19 58.04 -30.28 -14.33
C ILE A 19 56.68 -29.71 -14.78
N GLN A 20 56.55 -29.27 -16.03
CA GLN A 20 55.28 -28.75 -16.55
C GLN A 20 54.15 -29.78 -16.51
N ASN A 21 54.45 -31.05 -16.82
CA ASN A 21 53.47 -32.12 -16.75
C ASN A 21 53.06 -32.43 -15.31
N ALA A 22 54.01 -32.41 -14.37
CA ALA A 22 53.73 -32.57 -12.94
C ALA A 22 52.86 -31.41 -12.42
N ASP A 23 53.19 -30.15 -12.75
CA ASP A 23 52.40 -28.97 -12.39
C ASP A 23 50.97 -29.05 -12.96
N LYS A 24 50.82 -29.57 -14.18
CA LYS A 24 49.50 -29.73 -14.81
C LYS A 24 48.69 -30.83 -14.12
N ALA A 25 49.33 -31.91 -13.67
CA ALA A 25 48.68 -32.96 -12.90
C ALA A 25 48.27 -32.45 -11.50
N ILE A 26 49.14 -31.71 -10.81
CA ILE A 26 48.86 -31.09 -9.52
C ILE A 26 47.68 -30.13 -9.63
N ARG A 27 47.67 -29.24 -10.63
CA ARG A 27 46.53 -28.31 -10.85
C ARG A 27 45.22 -29.04 -11.09
N ARG A 28 45.24 -30.13 -11.87
CA ARG A 28 44.03 -30.94 -12.11
C ARG A 28 43.52 -31.58 -10.83
N GLU A 29 44.39 -32.09 -9.97
CA GLU A 29 43.95 -32.64 -8.68
C GLU A 29 43.48 -31.55 -7.72
N MET A 30 44.18 -30.41 -7.64
CA MET A 30 43.72 -29.26 -6.85
C MET A 30 42.33 -28.79 -7.28
N LEU A 31 42.04 -28.78 -8.59
CA LEU A 31 40.72 -28.44 -9.11
C LEU A 31 39.63 -29.40 -8.61
N LYS A 32 39.93 -30.70 -8.47
CA LYS A 32 38.98 -31.67 -7.89
C LYS A 32 38.71 -31.41 -6.42
N TYR A 33 39.73 -30.98 -5.67
CA TYR A 33 39.56 -30.59 -4.27
C TYR A 33 38.74 -29.29 -4.14
N GLU A 34 38.97 -28.30 -5.02
CA GLU A 34 38.14 -27.08 -5.06
C GLU A 34 36.69 -27.38 -5.46
N GLU A 35 36.45 -28.27 -6.43
CA GLU A 35 35.10 -28.73 -6.80
C GLU A 35 34.43 -29.49 -5.64
N ALA A 36 35.18 -30.34 -4.92
CA ALA A 36 34.67 -31.06 -3.76
C ALA A 36 34.37 -30.13 -2.59
N GLU A 37 35.21 -29.13 -2.33
CA GLU A 37 34.97 -28.11 -1.31
C GLU A 37 33.76 -27.24 -1.67
N LEU A 38 33.63 -26.87 -2.94
CA LEU A 38 32.45 -26.18 -3.47
C LEU A 38 31.20 -27.04 -3.30
N TYR A 39 31.26 -28.35 -3.59
CA TYR A 39 30.15 -29.28 -3.38
C TYR A 39 29.77 -29.42 -1.90
N ILE A 40 30.75 -29.48 -1.00
CA ILE A 40 30.51 -29.57 0.44
C ILE A 40 29.92 -28.26 0.97
N ARG A 41 30.41 -27.09 0.53
CA ARG A 41 29.81 -25.78 0.86
C ARG A 41 28.41 -25.64 0.28
N LEU A 42 28.18 -26.05 -0.96
CA LEU A 42 26.83 -26.09 -1.53
C LEU A 42 25.94 -27.05 -0.74
N GLN A 43 26.40 -28.22 -0.34
CA GLN A 43 25.60 -29.15 0.46
C GLN A 43 25.29 -28.60 1.86
N SER A 44 26.23 -27.91 2.52
CA SER A 44 26.04 -27.35 3.86
C SER A 44 25.21 -26.07 3.84
N GLU A 45 25.40 -25.17 2.87
CA GLU A 45 24.66 -23.91 2.73
C GLU A 45 23.32 -24.10 2.02
N CYS A 46 23.22 -25.00 1.03
CA CYS A 46 21.97 -25.28 0.32
C CYS A 46 21.10 -26.33 1.01
N PHE A 47 21.52 -26.93 2.14
CA PHE A 47 20.62 -27.80 2.92
C PHE A 47 19.35 -27.05 3.35
N ASN A 48 19.50 -25.78 3.72
CA ASN A 48 18.38 -24.88 4.02
C ASN A 48 17.58 -24.47 2.77
N LEU A 49 18.20 -24.54 1.60
CA LEU A 49 17.55 -24.29 0.32
C LEU A 49 16.86 -25.54 -0.24
N TYR A 50 17.16 -26.74 0.27
CA TYR A 50 16.55 -27.99 -0.20
C TYR A 50 15.01 -27.94 -0.15
N PRO A 51 14.37 -27.52 0.97
CA PRO A 51 12.91 -27.36 0.99
C PRO A 51 12.40 -26.32 -0.01
N VAL A 52 13.15 -25.24 -0.21
CA VAL A 52 12.80 -24.16 -1.16
C VAL A 52 12.87 -24.67 -2.60
N VAL A 53 13.90 -25.44 -2.94
CA VAL A 53 14.10 -26.04 -4.26
C VAL A 53 13.06 -27.12 -4.53
N VAL A 54 12.78 -28.01 -3.57
CA VAL A 54 11.70 -29.01 -3.68
C VAL A 54 10.36 -28.33 -3.92
N LYS A 55 10.06 -27.25 -3.19
CA LYS A 55 8.84 -26.46 -3.37
C LYS A 55 8.78 -25.78 -4.75
N ALA A 56 9.87 -25.17 -5.21
CA ALA A 56 9.92 -24.53 -6.52
C ALA A 56 9.76 -25.54 -7.66
N LEU A 57 10.42 -26.70 -7.58
CA LEU A 57 10.34 -27.76 -8.59
C LEU A 57 8.96 -28.43 -8.61
N SER A 58 8.37 -28.69 -7.45
CA SER A 58 7.03 -29.29 -7.35
C SER A 58 5.94 -28.41 -7.96
N LEU A 59 6.04 -27.08 -7.83
CA LEU A 59 5.13 -26.13 -8.47
C LEU A 59 5.17 -26.17 -10.01
N GLN A 60 6.23 -26.73 -10.59
CA GLN A 60 6.33 -26.92 -12.05
C GLN A 60 5.63 -28.19 -12.54
N ILE A 61 5.16 -29.05 -11.63
CA ILE A 61 4.39 -30.26 -11.90
C ILE A 61 2.89 -29.92 -11.79
N THR A 62 2.22 -29.82 -12.93
CA THR A 62 0.81 -29.42 -13.01
C THR A 62 -0.14 -30.44 -12.40
N ASN A 63 0.11 -31.73 -12.58
CA ASN A 63 -0.74 -32.79 -12.03
C ASN A 63 -0.50 -32.97 -10.53
N ASP A 64 -1.53 -32.74 -9.70
CA ASP A 64 -1.44 -32.78 -8.24
C ASP A 64 -0.99 -34.16 -7.71
N ARG A 65 -1.53 -35.25 -8.25
CA ARG A 65 -1.15 -36.62 -7.85
C ARG A 65 0.32 -36.91 -8.14
N LYS A 66 0.83 -36.50 -9.31
CA LYS A 66 2.25 -36.66 -9.66
C LYS A 66 3.16 -35.77 -8.81
N ARG A 67 2.68 -34.56 -8.49
CA ARG A 67 3.38 -33.61 -7.61
C ARG A 67 3.54 -34.20 -6.20
N GLU A 68 2.49 -34.83 -5.69
CA GLU A 68 2.49 -35.43 -4.35
C GLU A 68 3.41 -36.64 -4.25
N VAL A 69 3.41 -37.52 -5.26
CA VAL A 69 4.40 -38.62 -5.38
C VAL A 69 5.82 -38.06 -5.41
N PHE A 70 6.07 -37.03 -6.21
CA PHE A 70 7.37 -36.38 -6.34
C PHE A 70 7.86 -35.77 -5.01
N CYS A 71 7.02 -34.97 -4.35
CA CYS A 71 7.33 -34.37 -3.05
C CYS A 71 7.56 -35.43 -1.97
N SER A 72 6.71 -36.46 -1.91
CA SER A 72 6.82 -37.52 -0.90
C SER A 72 8.16 -38.25 -1.00
N ILE A 73 8.61 -38.56 -2.21
CA ILE A 73 9.89 -39.22 -2.43
C ILE A 73 11.06 -38.29 -2.06
N LEU A 74 11.02 -37.01 -2.44
CA LEU A 74 12.07 -36.03 -2.08
C LEU A 74 12.13 -35.72 -0.58
N ASN A 75 10.99 -35.81 0.11
CA ASN A 75 10.93 -35.68 1.57
C ASN A 75 11.38 -36.95 2.30
N GLY A 76 11.81 -38.00 1.58
CA GLY A 76 12.39 -39.21 2.15
C GLY A 76 11.38 -40.31 2.50
N HIS A 77 10.13 -40.22 2.06
CA HIS A 77 9.16 -41.30 2.26
C HIS A 77 9.57 -42.54 1.46
N LYS A 78 9.37 -43.73 2.04
CA LYS A 78 9.70 -44.99 1.37
C LYS A 78 8.75 -45.21 0.19
N LEU A 79 9.29 -45.68 -0.94
CA LEU A 79 8.52 -45.95 -2.16
C LEU A 79 7.28 -46.83 -1.93
N LYS A 80 7.38 -47.84 -1.06
CA LYS A 80 6.26 -48.72 -0.71
C LYS A 80 5.08 -47.97 -0.05
N ASP A 81 5.38 -46.98 0.79
CA ASP A 81 4.38 -46.23 1.55
C ASP A 81 3.71 -45.19 0.64
N VAL A 82 4.52 -44.55 -0.23
CA VAL A 82 4.02 -43.66 -1.30
C VAL A 82 3.14 -44.42 -2.29
N ALA A 83 3.56 -45.61 -2.70
CA ALA A 83 2.81 -46.45 -3.62
C ALA A 83 1.47 -46.88 -3.03
N ALA A 84 1.45 -47.30 -1.76
CA ALA A 84 0.24 -47.64 -1.03
C ALA A 84 -0.73 -46.45 -0.91
N ALA A 85 -0.23 -45.27 -0.53
CA ALA A 85 -1.03 -44.05 -0.40
C ALA A 85 -1.73 -43.64 -1.71
N HIS A 86 -1.12 -43.96 -2.86
CA HIS A 86 -1.65 -43.62 -4.17
C HIS A 86 -2.23 -44.81 -4.94
N GLY A 87 -2.43 -45.98 -4.32
CA GLY A 87 -3.02 -47.16 -4.97
C GLY A 87 -2.26 -47.61 -6.23
N MET A 88 -0.93 -47.60 -6.19
CA MET A 88 -0.05 -48.00 -7.29
C MET A 88 1.04 -48.97 -6.83
N SER A 89 1.81 -49.57 -7.75
CA SER A 89 2.98 -50.37 -7.37
C SER A 89 4.20 -49.49 -7.05
N PRO A 90 5.16 -49.98 -6.24
CA PRO A 90 6.41 -49.26 -5.98
C PRO A 90 7.19 -48.92 -7.26
N GLU A 91 7.19 -49.80 -8.26
CA GLU A 91 7.81 -49.56 -9.56
C GLU A 91 7.11 -48.43 -10.31
N GLN A 92 5.77 -48.38 -10.28
CA GLN A 92 5.00 -47.31 -10.88
C GLN A 92 5.28 -45.96 -10.21
N ALA A 93 5.40 -45.93 -8.88
CA ALA A 93 5.78 -44.72 -8.14
C ALA A 93 7.18 -44.22 -8.54
N GLY A 94 8.15 -45.13 -8.67
CA GLY A 94 9.50 -44.80 -9.13
C GLY A 94 9.54 -44.30 -10.59
N GLN A 95 8.75 -44.90 -11.48
CA GLN A 95 8.63 -44.44 -12.87
C GLN A 95 8.00 -43.05 -12.98
N GLU A 96 6.94 -42.78 -12.21
CA GLU A 96 6.31 -41.46 -12.15
C GLU A 96 7.28 -40.40 -11.62
N PHE A 97 8.05 -40.72 -10.59
CA PHE A 97 9.12 -39.86 -10.09
C PHE A 97 10.17 -39.54 -11.17
N ASN A 98 10.72 -40.57 -11.82
CA ASN A 98 11.73 -40.39 -12.87
C ASN A 98 11.20 -39.58 -14.06
N ARG A 99 9.95 -39.81 -14.47
CA ARG A 99 9.28 -38.98 -15.50
C ARG A 99 9.15 -37.53 -15.06
N ALA A 100 8.79 -37.27 -13.81
CA ALA A 100 8.70 -35.91 -13.28
C ALA A 100 10.06 -35.21 -13.33
N VAL A 101 11.12 -35.88 -12.84
CA VAL A 101 12.51 -35.38 -12.89
C VAL A 101 12.96 -35.10 -14.33
N TRP A 102 12.72 -36.03 -15.25
CA TRP A 102 13.10 -35.86 -16.66
C TRP A 102 12.39 -34.65 -17.31
N ASN A 103 11.09 -34.49 -17.07
CA ASN A 103 10.33 -33.34 -17.57
C ASN A 103 10.81 -32.01 -16.98
N LEU A 104 11.15 -31.98 -15.69
CA LEU A 104 11.71 -30.81 -15.03
C LEU A 104 13.06 -30.45 -15.63
N ASN A 105 13.94 -31.43 -15.82
CA ASN A 105 15.26 -31.21 -16.42
C ASN A 105 15.15 -30.66 -17.85
N LYS A 106 14.19 -31.17 -18.65
CA LYS A 106 13.89 -30.61 -19.97
C LYS A 106 13.45 -29.14 -19.90
N LYS A 107 12.63 -28.75 -18.92
CA LYS A 107 12.20 -27.35 -18.74
C LYS A 107 13.36 -26.43 -18.32
N VAL A 108 14.27 -26.93 -17.50
CA VAL A 108 15.49 -26.19 -17.09
C VAL A 108 16.42 -26.01 -18.29
N ASN A 109 16.72 -27.08 -19.03
CA ASN A 109 17.59 -27.03 -20.21
C ASN A 109 17.04 -26.14 -21.33
N ASN A 110 15.71 -26.05 -21.45
CA ASN A 110 15.05 -25.19 -22.43
C ASN A 110 14.89 -23.73 -21.95
N GLY A 111 15.43 -23.34 -20.79
CA GLY A 111 15.32 -21.99 -20.23
C GLY A 111 13.90 -21.58 -19.80
N ALA A 112 12.94 -22.51 -19.84
CA ALA A 112 11.54 -22.22 -19.46
C ALA A 112 11.41 -21.95 -17.96
N PHE A 113 12.30 -22.52 -17.14
CA PHE A 113 12.34 -22.27 -15.70
C PHE A 113 12.83 -20.86 -15.38
N THR A 114 13.91 -20.40 -16.02
CA THR A 114 14.49 -19.07 -15.79
C THR A 114 13.60 -17.93 -16.29
N ALA A 115 12.93 -18.12 -17.44
CA ALA A 115 12.01 -17.12 -18.00
C ALA A 115 10.72 -16.95 -17.19
N LYS A 116 10.16 -18.04 -16.64
CA LYS A 116 8.95 -17.96 -15.80
C LYS A 116 9.26 -17.33 -14.45
N GLU A 117 10.40 -17.67 -13.85
CA GLU A 117 10.79 -17.14 -12.54
C GLU A 117 11.17 -15.66 -12.61
N SER A 118 11.82 -15.21 -13.69
CA SER A 118 12.13 -13.79 -13.89
C SER A 118 10.87 -12.92 -13.97
N VAL A 119 9.86 -13.38 -14.73
CA VAL A 119 8.54 -12.71 -14.80
C VAL A 119 7.86 -12.71 -13.44
N ASN A 120 7.94 -13.82 -12.68
CA ASN A 120 7.31 -13.92 -11.37
C ASN A 120 7.96 -12.97 -10.34
N ILE A 121 9.29 -12.82 -10.36
CA ILE A 121 10.02 -11.85 -9.54
C ILE A 121 9.62 -10.42 -9.90
N GLN A 122 9.50 -10.12 -11.19
CA GLN A 122 9.06 -8.81 -11.66
C GLN A 122 7.63 -8.49 -11.19
N LEU A 123 6.69 -9.42 -11.35
CA LEU A 123 5.31 -9.27 -10.88
C LEU A 123 5.23 -9.12 -9.35
N LEU A 124 6.05 -9.85 -8.59
CA LEU A 124 6.14 -9.69 -7.13
C LEU A 124 6.62 -8.29 -6.73
N HIS A 125 7.61 -7.76 -7.44
CA HIS A 125 8.12 -6.40 -7.23
C HIS A 125 7.03 -5.36 -7.54
N GLU A 126 6.37 -5.45 -8.70
CA GLU A 126 5.28 -4.55 -9.11
C GLU A 126 4.12 -4.60 -8.12
N ARG A 127 3.70 -5.79 -7.68
CA ARG A 127 2.67 -5.97 -6.65
C ARG A 127 3.05 -5.27 -5.34
N ASN A 128 4.30 -5.39 -4.89
CA ASN A 128 4.75 -4.74 -3.66
C ASN A 128 4.72 -3.21 -3.78
N MET A 129 5.15 -2.68 -4.93
CA MET A 129 5.07 -1.24 -5.21
C MET A 129 3.62 -0.73 -5.20
N LEU A 130 2.69 -1.48 -5.80
CA LEU A 130 1.27 -1.14 -5.79
C LEU A 130 0.68 -1.20 -4.38
N LYS A 131 1.02 -2.23 -3.60
CA LYS A 131 0.58 -2.36 -2.20
C LYS A 131 1.00 -1.14 -1.38
N ASN A 132 2.24 -0.67 -1.55
CA ASN A 132 2.73 0.51 -0.85
C ASN A 132 1.99 1.79 -1.29
N LYS A 133 1.66 1.94 -2.58
CA LYS A 133 0.86 3.07 -3.07
C LYS A 133 -0.55 3.08 -2.49
N VAL A 134 -1.21 1.92 -2.41
CA VAL A 134 -2.55 1.80 -1.81
C VAL A 134 -2.52 2.24 -0.34
N LEU A 135 -1.54 1.78 0.43
CA LEU A 135 -1.37 2.20 1.82
C LEU A 135 -1.12 3.71 1.98
N ASP A 136 -0.49 4.34 0.99
CA ASP A 136 -0.30 5.78 0.98
C ASP A 136 -1.60 6.53 0.69
N TYR A 137 -2.37 6.07 -0.29
CA TYR A 137 -3.70 6.63 -0.59
C TYR A 137 -4.67 6.48 0.59
N ASP A 138 -4.67 5.34 1.29
CA ASP A 138 -5.50 5.14 2.49
C ASP A 138 -5.16 6.16 3.59
N ARG A 139 -3.87 6.46 3.77
CA ARG A 139 -3.42 7.50 4.72
C ARG A 139 -3.88 8.90 4.31
N GLN A 140 -3.73 9.25 3.04
CA GLN A 140 -4.18 10.55 2.52
C GLN A 140 -5.70 10.70 2.65
N TYR A 141 -6.47 9.64 2.36
CA TYR A 141 -7.92 9.62 2.49
C TYR A 141 -8.35 9.89 3.94
N HIS A 142 -7.76 9.20 4.92
CA HIS A 142 -8.04 9.45 6.33
C HIS A 142 -7.72 10.87 6.78
N GLN A 143 -6.64 11.46 6.26
CA GLN A 143 -6.30 12.85 6.58
C GLN A 143 -7.36 13.83 6.03
N LEU A 144 -7.78 13.65 4.78
CA LEU A 144 -8.83 14.46 4.17
C LEU A 144 -10.18 14.30 4.87
N GLU A 145 -10.51 13.10 5.34
CA GLU A 145 -11.73 12.84 6.11
C GLU A 145 -11.74 13.61 7.44
N LEU A 146 -10.61 13.66 8.14
CA LEU A 146 -10.44 14.45 9.36
C LEU A 146 -10.56 15.95 9.09
N GLU A 147 -9.96 16.45 8.00
CA GLU A 147 -10.06 17.86 7.61
C GLU A 147 -11.49 18.25 7.22
N ASN A 148 -12.18 17.42 6.45
CA ASN A 148 -13.58 17.63 6.09
C ASN A 148 -14.49 17.67 7.33
N LYS A 149 -14.23 16.81 8.32
CA LYS A 149 -14.98 16.84 9.58
C LYS A 149 -14.79 18.17 10.32
N LYS A 150 -13.56 18.66 10.42
CA LYS A 150 -13.26 19.97 11.04
C LYS A 150 -13.95 21.12 10.31
N LEU A 151 -13.92 21.12 8.97
CA LEU A 151 -14.58 22.13 8.16
C LEU A 151 -16.11 22.08 8.33
N SER A 152 -16.70 20.89 8.32
CA SER A 152 -18.12 20.68 8.57
C SER A 152 -18.53 21.23 9.95
N ASP A 153 -17.74 20.96 10.99
CA ASP A 153 -17.98 21.48 12.33
C ASP A 153 -17.91 23.02 12.38
N GLN A 154 -16.93 23.63 11.69
CA GLN A 154 -16.82 25.09 11.57
C GLN A 154 -18.04 25.71 10.85
N VAL A 155 -18.48 25.11 9.75
CA VAL A 155 -19.66 25.56 9.01
C VAL A 155 -20.91 25.51 9.90
N ASN A 156 -21.05 24.45 10.71
CA ASN A 156 -22.16 24.32 11.65
C ASN A 156 -22.14 25.40 12.75
N ILE A 157 -20.97 25.78 13.25
CA ILE A 157 -20.81 26.88 14.21
C ILE A 157 -21.24 28.20 13.59
N LEU A 158 -20.70 28.53 12.41
CA LEU A 158 -21.03 29.77 11.69
C LEU A 158 -22.51 29.86 11.34
N LEU A 159 -23.14 28.74 10.97
CA LEU A 159 -24.59 28.67 10.74
C LEU A 159 -25.40 28.99 12.00
N LYS A 160 -24.96 28.51 13.18
CA LYS A 160 -25.62 28.82 14.46
C LYS A 160 -25.46 30.29 14.82
N GLU A 161 -24.26 30.85 14.63
CA GLU A 161 -23.99 32.27 14.88
C GLU A 161 -24.82 33.17 13.96
N LYS A 162 -24.88 32.86 12.66
CA LYS A 162 -25.72 33.57 11.70
C LYS A 162 -27.18 33.56 12.13
N LYS A 163 -27.72 32.41 12.54
CA LYS A 163 -29.11 32.30 13.06
C LYS A 163 -29.33 33.20 14.28
N ARG A 164 -28.41 33.21 15.24
CA ARG A 164 -28.48 34.09 16.42
C ARG A 164 -28.46 35.57 16.03
N TYR A 165 -27.55 35.95 15.16
CA TYR A 165 -27.43 37.33 14.67
C TYR A 165 -28.70 37.79 13.95
N THR A 166 -29.26 36.94 13.07
CA THR A 166 -30.53 37.25 12.39
C THR A 166 -31.67 37.43 13.37
N LYS A 167 -31.78 36.58 14.40
CA LYS A 167 -32.80 36.71 15.43
C LYS A 167 -32.68 38.04 16.19
N TYR A 168 -31.49 38.34 16.67
CA TYR A 168 -31.21 39.60 17.39
C TYR A 168 -31.52 40.84 16.54
N LYS A 169 -31.15 40.81 15.25
CA LYS A 169 -31.44 41.90 14.32
C LYS A 169 -32.95 42.12 14.15
N LEU A 170 -33.73 41.04 14.05
CA LEU A 170 -35.20 41.13 13.96
C LEU A 170 -35.82 41.68 15.25
N GLU A 171 -35.31 41.29 16.42
CA GLU A 171 -35.75 41.80 17.73
C GLU A 171 -35.52 43.33 17.81
N ILE A 172 -34.31 43.81 17.46
CA ILE A 172 -34.03 45.26 17.43
C ILE A 172 -34.94 45.99 16.43
N MET A 173 -35.15 45.43 15.24
CA MET A 173 -36.01 46.05 14.23
C MET A 173 -37.44 46.21 14.75
N HIS A 174 -37.98 45.18 15.40
CA HIS A 174 -39.31 45.24 15.98
C HIS A 174 -39.41 46.23 17.14
N GLU A 175 -38.42 46.28 18.03
CA GLU A 175 -38.36 47.28 19.12
C GLU A 175 -38.31 48.71 18.57
N THR A 176 -37.50 48.95 17.52
CA THR A 176 -37.43 50.27 16.89
C THR A 176 -38.72 50.65 16.16
N GLU A 177 -39.39 49.71 15.48
CA GLU A 177 -40.71 49.93 14.88
C GLU A 177 -41.76 50.29 15.94
N GLN A 178 -41.78 49.59 17.07
CA GLN A 178 -42.68 49.90 18.20
C GLN A 178 -42.44 51.31 18.74
N VAL A 179 -41.18 51.68 19.01
CA VAL A 179 -40.83 53.02 19.50
C VAL A 179 -41.27 54.11 18.51
N VAL A 180 -41.09 53.89 17.21
CA VAL A 180 -41.53 54.83 16.18
C VAL A 180 -43.06 54.97 16.16
N GLN A 181 -43.80 53.87 16.27
CA GLN A 181 -45.27 53.90 16.34
C GLN A 181 -45.79 54.61 17.60
N GLU A 182 -45.18 54.37 18.76
CA GLU A 182 -45.52 55.05 20.01
C GLU A 182 -45.26 56.56 19.94
N GLN A 183 -44.14 56.96 19.34
CA GLN A 183 -43.85 58.39 19.11
C GLN A 183 -44.83 59.03 18.12
N ALA A 184 -45.23 58.30 17.07
CA ALA A 184 -46.20 58.79 16.10
C ALA A 184 -47.60 58.96 16.72
N THR A 185 -48.04 58.01 17.55
CA THR A 185 -49.32 58.09 18.28
C THR A 185 -49.32 59.21 19.31
N LYS A 186 -48.26 59.39 20.09
CA LYS A 186 -48.10 60.53 21.01
C LYS A 186 -48.21 61.87 20.28
N LYS A 187 -47.49 62.05 19.17
CA LYS A 187 -47.58 63.26 18.33
C LYS A 187 -48.99 63.49 17.77
N HIS A 188 -49.73 62.42 17.46
CA HIS A 188 -51.10 62.54 16.97
C HIS A 188 -52.08 62.96 18.07
N ILE A 189 -51.91 62.44 19.30
CA ILE A 189 -52.70 62.83 20.47
C ILE A 189 -52.44 64.29 20.84
N GLU A 190 -51.18 64.74 20.92
CA GLU A 190 -50.83 66.15 21.18
C GLU A 190 -51.45 67.10 20.15
N LYS A 191 -51.46 66.70 18.86
CA LYS A 191 -52.12 67.46 17.79
C LYS A 191 -53.65 67.48 17.89
N GLN A 192 -54.28 66.48 18.52
CA GLN A 192 -55.73 66.47 18.77
C GLN A 192 -56.14 67.23 20.04
N GLU A 193 -55.30 67.28 21.06
CA GLU A 193 -55.57 68.03 22.30
C GLU A 193 -55.35 69.54 22.13
N SER A 194 -54.35 69.94 21.33
CA SER A 194 -54.05 71.32 20.95
C SER A 194 -55.28 72.14 20.50
N PRO A 195 -56.07 71.72 19.47
CA PRO A 195 -57.23 72.48 19.00
C PRO A 195 -58.39 72.50 20.01
N LYS A 196 -58.50 71.51 20.92
CA LYS A 196 -59.53 71.49 21.97
C LYS A 196 -59.28 72.61 22.99
N HIS A 197 -58.03 72.82 23.39
CA HIS A 197 -57.65 73.93 24.28
C HIS A 197 -57.86 75.29 23.61
N THR A 198 -57.56 75.43 22.32
CA THR A 198 -57.80 76.69 21.59
C THR A 198 -59.29 77.02 21.50
N SER A 199 -60.16 76.02 21.32
CA SER A 199 -61.62 76.19 21.31
C SER A 199 -62.17 76.70 22.64
N ILE A 200 -61.68 76.17 23.77
CA ILE A 200 -62.11 76.60 25.11
C ILE A 200 -61.63 78.04 25.38
N ILE A 201 -60.37 78.36 25.07
CA ILE A 201 -59.83 79.72 25.25
C ILE A 201 -60.61 80.72 24.39
N MET A 202 -60.89 80.39 23.12
CA MET A 202 -61.72 81.24 22.26
C MET A 202 -63.14 81.44 22.80
N ARG A 203 -63.78 80.40 23.36
CA ARG A 203 -65.09 80.52 24.01
C ARG A 203 -65.02 81.43 25.24
N CYS A 204 -63.99 81.33 26.07
CA CYS A 204 -63.78 82.22 27.22
C CYS A 204 -63.54 83.68 26.80
N VAL A 205 -62.75 83.91 25.74
CA VAL A 205 -62.52 85.25 25.18
C VAL A 205 -63.79 85.85 24.57
N GLN A 206 -64.59 85.05 23.87
CA GLN A 206 -65.90 85.49 23.37
C GLN A 206 -66.88 85.82 24.49
N TRP A 207 -66.88 85.06 25.58
CA TRP A 207 -67.68 85.36 26.77
C TRP A 207 -67.23 86.67 27.44
N LEU A 208 -65.93 86.87 27.64
CA LEU A 208 -65.36 88.12 28.17
C LEU A 208 -65.73 89.34 27.32
N LYS A 209 -65.67 89.22 25.99
CA LYS A 209 -66.11 90.28 25.07
C LYS A 209 -67.59 90.60 25.22
N LYS A 210 -68.46 89.59 25.41
CA LYS A 210 -69.89 89.81 25.64
C LYS A 210 -70.16 90.53 26.97
N VAL A 211 -69.41 90.20 28.02
CA VAL A 211 -69.58 90.81 29.35
C VAL A 211 -69.10 92.26 29.35
N TYR A 212 -68.00 92.58 28.67
CA TYR A 212 -67.43 93.94 28.66
C TYR A 212 -68.09 94.92 27.68
N PHE A 213 -68.81 94.46 26.64
CA PHE A 213 -69.51 95.34 25.68
C PHE A 213 -70.97 95.64 26.05
N GLN A 214 -71.44 95.21 27.24
CA GLN A 214 -72.75 95.56 27.79
C GLN A 214 -72.68 96.48 29.02
N LEU A 215 -71.50 97.06 29.29
CA LEU A 215 -71.27 98.19 30.22
C LEU A 215 -70.99 99.45 29.40
#